data_AF-A0A9C9YWB7-F1
#
_entry.id   AF-A0A9C9YWB7-F1
#
_cell.length_a   1.000
_cell.length_b   1.000
_cell.length_c   1.000
_cell.angle_alpha   90.00
_cell.angle_beta   90.00
_cell.angle_gamma   90.00
#
_symmetry.space_group_name_H-M   'P 1'
#
loop_
_entity.id
_entity.type
_entity.pdbx_description
1 polymer ?
#
loop_
_entity_poly.entity_id
_entity_poly.type
_entity_poly.pdbx_seq_one_letter_code
_entity_poly.pdbx_strand_id
1 'polypeptide(L)'
;MRVIVVLAICLASLADGAAFAQVTLHHRLDVRIQPEAGRIEARDAVRLPEPLKQPRSLAFALSPDLRVTGAIEFDTGATAEASDQGAGRYRVAAPAGAAGFTVRYQGVIRHALEDVSDSPGKSQFQSRGHIGAEGVFLDGGARWYPRMGDERVTFDLNVDPPAGWLAVSQGEPFGEGGASGWRETHPQQEIYLVANRFHRYRQKTPEALAEVYLRHPDEALARNYLDATQRYLSLYSELIGPYPYAKFALVENFWETGYGMPSFTLLGPRVIRLPFIIHTAYPHEILHNWFGNGVYVDYSQGNWSEGLTSYLSDHLLRERRGKGA
;
A
#
# COMPACT_ATOMS: atom_id res chain seq x y z
N MET A 1 -42.23 4.00 44.31
CA MET A 1 -42.55 3.33 43.04
C MET A 1 -41.56 3.80 41.98
N ARG A 2 -40.46 3.06 41.79
CA ARG A 2 -39.45 3.29 40.76
C ARG A 2 -39.15 1.92 40.15
N VAL A 3 -39.59 1.72 38.93
CA VAL A 3 -39.41 0.47 38.18
C VAL A 3 -38.00 0.49 37.61
N ILE A 4 -37.16 -0.44 38.06
CA ILE A 4 -35.87 -0.74 37.46
C ILE A 4 -36.15 -1.69 36.30
N VAL A 5 -36.01 -1.21 35.06
CA VAL A 5 -36.03 -2.06 33.87
C VAL A 5 -34.60 -2.58 33.68
N VAL A 6 -34.38 -3.84 34.04
CA VAL A 6 -33.18 -4.58 33.68
C VAL A 6 -33.36 -5.02 32.23
N LEU A 7 -32.65 -4.37 31.31
CA LEU A 7 -32.58 -4.82 29.91
C LEU A 7 -31.58 -5.98 29.84
N ALA A 8 -32.11 -7.21 29.86
CA ALA A 8 -31.33 -8.40 29.57
C ALA A 8 -30.96 -8.40 28.08
N ILE A 9 -29.70 -8.11 27.76
CA ILE A 9 -29.16 -8.31 26.41
C ILE A 9 -28.95 -9.82 26.26
N CYS A 10 -29.88 -10.47 25.55
CA CYS A 10 -29.68 -11.82 25.06
C CYS A 10 -28.45 -11.83 24.14
N LEU A 11 -27.35 -12.43 24.58
CA LEU A 11 -26.31 -12.93 23.69
C LEU A 11 -26.91 -14.06 22.84
N ALA A 12 -27.46 -13.70 21.68
CA ALA A 12 -27.67 -14.65 20.61
C ALA A 12 -26.30 -14.96 20.00
N SER A 13 -25.79 -16.15 20.32
CA SER A 13 -24.69 -16.79 19.63
C SER A 13 -25.02 -16.93 18.14
N LEU A 14 -24.46 -16.05 17.32
CA LEU A 14 -24.38 -16.26 15.87
C LEU A 14 -23.26 -17.27 15.63
N ALA A 15 -23.69 -18.52 15.45
CA ALA A 15 -22.88 -19.60 14.93
C ALA A 15 -22.39 -19.30 13.51
N ASP A 16 -21.18 -19.78 13.22
CA ASP A 16 -20.61 -20.03 11.89
C ASP A 16 -20.65 -18.86 10.91
N GLY A 17 -19.89 -17.82 11.22
CA GLY A 17 -19.18 -17.10 10.18
C GLY A 17 -18.18 -18.07 9.54
N ALA A 18 -18.56 -18.70 8.43
CA ALA A 18 -17.57 -19.24 7.51
C ALA A 18 -16.65 -18.07 7.17
N ALA A 19 -15.48 -18.03 7.80
CA ALA A 19 -14.41 -17.14 7.38
C ALA A 19 -14.16 -17.52 5.92
N PHE A 20 -14.57 -16.65 4.99
CA PHE A 20 -14.04 -16.72 3.64
C PHE A 20 -12.53 -16.59 3.84
N ALA A 21 -11.83 -17.71 3.81
CA ALA A 21 -10.37 -17.73 3.87
C ALA A 21 -9.93 -16.93 2.66
N GLN A 22 -9.62 -15.66 2.88
CA GLN A 22 -9.27 -14.75 1.82
C GLN A 22 -7.95 -15.26 1.26
N VAL A 23 -8.00 -15.76 0.02
CA VAL A 23 -6.85 -16.30 -0.70
C VAL A 23 -5.77 -15.23 -0.64
N THR A 24 -4.67 -15.54 0.05
CA THR A 24 -3.55 -14.63 0.24
C THR A 24 -2.32 -15.22 -0.45
N LEU A 25 -1.86 -14.55 -1.51
CA LEU A 25 -0.57 -14.86 -2.11
C LEU A 25 0.54 -14.18 -1.30
N HIS A 26 1.73 -14.75 -1.36
CA HIS A 26 2.92 -14.08 -0.84
C HIS A 26 3.92 -13.86 -1.97
N HIS A 27 4.36 -12.62 -2.13
CA HIS A 27 5.33 -12.23 -3.13
C HIS A 27 6.69 -11.97 -2.47
N ARG A 28 7.76 -12.48 -3.09
CA ARG A 28 9.12 -12.05 -2.76
C ARG A 28 9.73 -11.44 -4.01
N LEU A 29 9.76 -10.11 -4.03
CA LEU A 29 10.17 -9.33 -5.18
C LEU A 29 11.59 -8.79 -5.01
N ASP A 30 12.44 -9.05 -5.98
CA ASP A 30 13.69 -8.33 -6.22
C ASP A 30 13.48 -7.45 -7.46
N VAL A 31 13.51 -6.13 -7.27
CA VAL A 31 13.09 -5.15 -8.28
C VAL A 31 14.22 -4.18 -8.55
N ARG A 32 14.59 -3.99 -9.80
CA ARG A 32 15.50 -2.93 -10.24
C ARG A 32 14.74 -1.88 -11.02
N ILE A 33 14.88 -0.62 -10.63
CA ILE A 33 14.23 0.52 -11.30
C ILE A 33 15.27 1.41 -11.98
N GLN A 34 14.96 1.85 -13.20
CA GLN A 34 15.78 2.73 -14.02
C GLN A 34 14.95 3.95 -14.45
N PRO A 35 14.82 4.98 -13.59
CA PRO A 35 13.96 6.14 -13.80
C PRO A 35 14.16 6.84 -15.15
N GLU A 36 15.41 7.10 -15.53
CA GLU A 36 15.74 7.77 -16.80
C GLU A 36 15.25 6.99 -18.03
N ALA A 37 15.25 5.65 -17.96
CA ALA A 37 14.76 4.76 -19.01
C ALA A 37 13.26 4.42 -18.87
N GLY A 38 12.61 4.83 -17.77
CA GLY A 38 11.26 4.39 -17.40
C GLY A 38 11.13 2.88 -17.21
N ARG A 39 12.23 2.20 -16.93
CA ARG A 39 12.34 0.75 -17.02
C ARG A 39 12.33 0.09 -15.66
N ILE A 40 11.69 -1.06 -15.60
CA ILE A 40 11.68 -1.97 -14.45
C ILE A 40 12.15 -3.36 -14.92
N GLU A 41 12.98 -3.99 -14.10
CA GLU A 41 13.29 -5.41 -14.17
C GLU A 41 12.93 -6.00 -12.82
N ALA A 42 12.26 -7.15 -12.80
CA ALA A 42 11.86 -7.78 -11.55
C ALA A 42 11.95 -9.30 -11.63
N ARG A 43 12.29 -9.88 -10.49
CA ARG A 43 12.16 -11.30 -10.18
C ARG A 43 11.20 -11.42 -9.02
N ASP A 44 10.11 -12.15 -9.22
CA ASP A 44 9.10 -12.38 -8.20
C ASP A 44 8.93 -13.87 -7.94
N ALA A 45 9.18 -14.29 -6.70
CA ALA A 45 8.82 -15.61 -6.21
C ALA A 45 7.45 -15.56 -5.53
N VAL A 46 6.43 -16.05 -6.23
CA VAL A 46 5.05 -16.11 -5.78
C VAL A 46 4.81 -17.42 -5.06
N ARG A 47 4.43 -17.35 -3.79
CA ARG A 47 3.96 -18.49 -3.00
C ARG A 47 2.44 -18.53 -2.99
N LEU A 48 1.90 -19.70 -3.35
CA LEU A 48 0.48 -20.00 -3.34
C LEU A 48 -0.01 -20.24 -1.90
N PRO A 49 -1.32 -20.09 -1.61
CA PRO A 49 -1.84 -20.31 -0.27
C PRO A 49 -1.74 -21.78 0.15
N GLU A 50 -1.89 -22.68 -0.81
CA GLU A 50 -1.72 -24.13 -0.64
C GLU A 50 -1.01 -24.74 -1.86
N PRO A 51 -0.24 -25.83 -1.66
CA PRO A 51 0.33 -26.58 -2.77
C PRO A 51 -0.75 -27.15 -3.72
N LEU A 52 -0.45 -27.17 -5.01
CA LEU A 52 -1.36 -27.71 -6.02
C LEU A 52 -1.52 -29.23 -5.88
N LYS A 53 -2.74 -29.71 -5.65
CA LYS A 53 -3.03 -31.15 -5.51
C LYS A 53 -2.89 -31.92 -6.83
N GLN A 54 -3.12 -31.27 -7.96
CA GLN A 54 -3.08 -31.84 -9.30
C GLN A 54 -2.45 -30.83 -10.26
N PRO A 55 -1.86 -31.28 -11.39
CA PRO A 55 -1.36 -30.37 -12.40
C PRO A 55 -2.50 -29.51 -12.95
N ARG A 56 -2.27 -28.21 -13.13
CA ARG A 56 -3.26 -27.28 -13.70
C ARG A 56 -2.60 -26.11 -14.39
N SER A 57 -3.36 -25.46 -15.28
CA SER A 57 -2.95 -24.15 -15.80
C SER A 57 -3.14 -23.09 -14.71
N LEU A 58 -2.07 -22.37 -14.40
CA LEU A 58 -2.14 -21.11 -13.67
C LEU A 58 -2.27 -19.97 -14.67
N ALA A 59 -2.95 -18.90 -14.26
CA ALA A 59 -3.07 -17.67 -15.03
C ALA A 59 -2.65 -16.49 -14.15
N PHE A 60 -1.90 -15.56 -14.73
CA PHE A 60 -1.57 -14.30 -14.08
C PHE A 60 -1.56 -13.16 -15.10
N ALA A 61 -1.65 -11.93 -14.62
CA ALA A 61 -1.62 -10.73 -15.43
C ALA A 61 -0.49 -9.80 -14.96
N LEU A 62 0.13 -9.14 -15.94
CA LEU A 62 1.06 -8.02 -15.80
C LEU A 62 0.51 -6.83 -16.60
N SER A 63 1.19 -5.68 -16.50
CA SER A 63 1.01 -4.60 -17.49
C SER A 63 1.26 -5.15 -18.90
N PRO A 64 0.52 -4.73 -19.93
CA PRO A 64 0.85 -5.03 -21.32
C PRO A 64 2.23 -4.51 -21.74
N ASP A 65 2.78 -3.55 -20.99
CA ASP A 65 4.11 -2.97 -21.23
C ASP A 65 5.24 -3.78 -20.57
N LEU A 66 4.91 -4.84 -19.84
CA LEU A 66 5.85 -5.79 -19.24
C LEU A 66 5.78 -7.12 -19.97
N ARG A 67 6.93 -7.77 -20.10
CA ARG A 67 7.05 -9.11 -20.70
C ARG A 67 7.75 -10.05 -19.73
N VAL A 68 7.25 -11.27 -19.64
CA VAL A 68 7.96 -12.37 -18.99
C VAL A 68 9.24 -12.67 -19.74
N THR A 69 10.31 -12.93 -19.00
CA THR A 69 11.64 -13.25 -19.54
C THR A 69 12.11 -14.59 -19.00
N GLY A 70 12.35 -15.54 -19.90
CA GLY A 70 12.75 -16.90 -19.56
C GLY A 70 11.59 -17.74 -19.01
N ALA A 71 11.91 -18.99 -18.67
CA ALA A 71 10.95 -19.94 -18.13
C ALA A 71 10.51 -19.57 -16.70
N ILE A 72 9.29 -19.97 -16.37
CA ILE A 72 8.76 -19.99 -15.00
C ILE A 72 9.40 -21.16 -14.27
N GLU A 73 9.96 -20.90 -13.09
CA GLU A 73 10.60 -21.91 -12.23
C GLU A 73 9.66 -22.26 -11.07
N PHE A 74 9.23 -23.51 -10.96
CA PHE A 74 8.45 -23.99 -9.82
C PHE A 74 9.37 -24.43 -8.68
N ASP A 75 8.88 -24.32 -7.44
CA ASP A 75 9.58 -24.79 -6.24
C ASP A 75 9.83 -26.31 -6.22
N THR A 76 9.11 -27.07 -7.03
CA THR A 76 9.35 -28.50 -7.28
C THR A 76 10.61 -28.78 -8.12
N GLY A 77 11.24 -27.74 -8.68
CA GLY A 77 12.35 -27.85 -9.62
C GLY A 77 11.93 -27.99 -11.09
N ALA A 78 10.62 -28.08 -11.37
CA ALA A 78 10.11 -28.05 -12.74
C ALA A 78 10.20 -26.65 -13.34
N THR A 79 10.35 -26.57 -14.66
CA THR A 79 10.31 -25.31 -15.41
C THR A 79 9.27 -25.39 -16.52
N ALA A 80 8.57 -24.29 -16.78
CA ALA A 80 7.62 -24.21 -17.89
C ALA A 80 7.65 -22.83 -18.57
N GLU A 81 7.43 -22.81 -19.88
CA GLU A 81 7.27 -21.57 -20.61
C GLU A 81 5.88 -20.97 -20.36
N ALA A 82 5.82 -19.66 -20.11
CA ALA A 82 4.57 -18.94 -20.00
C ALA A 82 4.02 -18.64 -21.40
N SER A 83 2.80 -19.07 -21.68
CA SER A 83 2.08 -18.73 -22.91
C SER A 83 1.42 -17.36 -22.77
N ASP A 84 1.88 -16.38 -23.55
CA ASP A 84 1.28 -15.06 -23.65
C ASP A 84 -0.07 -15.15 -24.37
N GLN A 85 -1.13 -14.72 -23.70
CA GLN A 85 -2.50 -14.68 -24.22
C GLN A 85 -2.87 -13.30 -24.79
N GLY A 86 -1.92 -12.36 -24.84
CA GLY A 86 -2.13 -10.97 -25.20
C GLY A 86 -2.58 -10.10 -24.01
N ALA A 87 -2.42 -8.79 -24.18
CA ALA A 87 -2.82 -7.77 -23.19
C ALA A 87 -2.24 -8.00 -21.77
N GLY A 88 -1.01 -8.52 -21.70
CA GLY A 88 -0.31 -8.79 -20.44
C GLY A 88 -0.85 -9.99 -19.66
N ARG A 89 -1.64 -10.88 -20.28
CA ARG A 89 -2.17 -12.09 -19.63
C ARG A 89 -1.32 -13.30 -20.00
N TYR A 90 -0.91 -14.07 -19.00
CA TYR A 90 -0.07 -15.25 -19.17
C TYR A 90 -0.75 -16.50 -18.60
N ARG A 91 -0.50 -17.64 -19.25
CA ARG A 91 -0.84 -18.96 -18.71
C ARG A 91 0.40 -19.84 -18.64
N VAL A 92 0.52 -20.62 -17.57
CA VAL A 92 1.62 -21.56 -17.39
C VAL A 92 1.09 -22.88 -16.85
N ALA A 93 1.59 -23.99 -17.39
CA ALA A 93 1.29 -25.32 -16.87
C ALA A 93 2.08 -25.56 -15.58
N ALA A 94 1.38 -25.71 -14.45
CA ALA A 94 1.98 -25.96 -13.16
C ALA A 94 1.87 -27.44 -12.78
N PRO A 95 2.94 -28.05 -12.24
CA PRO A 95 2.93 -29.44 -11.81
C PRO A 95 2.14 -29.62 -10.50
N ALA A 96 1.75 -30.86 -10.21
CA ALA A 96 1.29 -31.23 -8.88
C ALA A 96 2.41 -31.03 -7.85
N GLY A 97 2.03 -30.66 -6.63
CA GLY A 97 2.95 -30.39 -5.52
C GLY A 97 3.55 -28.98 -5.52
N ALA A 98 3.38 -28.18 -6.58
CA ALA A 98 3.89 -26.81 -6.60
C ALA A 98 3.23 -25.95 -5.52
N ALA A 99 4.02 -25.40 -4.60
CA ALA A 99 3.58 -24.43 -3.60
C ALA A 99 3.94 -22.99 -3.98
N GLY A 100 4.69 -22.81 -5.06
CA GLY A 100 5.03 -21.49 -5.60
C GLY A 100 5.75 -21.56 -6.95
N PHE A 101 5.96 -20.39 -7.53
CA PHE A 101 6.71 -20.25 -8.77
C PHE A 101 7.49 -18.93 -8.78
N THR A 102 8.59 -18.89 -9.50
CA THR A 102 9.38 -17.69 -9.76
C THR A 102 9.17 -17.25 -11.21
N VAL A 103 8.85 -15.98 -11.39
CA VAL A 103 8.74 -15.32 -12.68
C VAL A 103 9.70 -14.14 -12.76
N ARG A 104 10.37 -14.00 -13.91
CA ARG A 104 11.19 -12.83 -14.22
C ARG A 104 10.50 -12.05 -15.33
N TYR A 105 10.48 -10.74 -15.22
CA TYR A 105 9.84 -9.89 -16.20
C TYR A 105 10.48 -8.51 -16.23
N GLN A 106 10.28 -7.80 -17.33
CA GLN A 106 10.84 -6.47 -17.52
C GLN A 106 9.99 -5.67 -18.51
N GLY A 107 10.16 -4.36 -18.49
CA GLY A 107 9.56 -3.48 -19.48
C GLY A 107 9.60 -2.03 -19.07
N VAL A 108 8.77 -1.21 -19.70
CA VAL A 108 8.72 0.24 -19.47
C VAL A 108 7.35 0.61 -18.94
N ILE A 109 7.29 1.33 -17.82
CA ILE A 109 6.03 1.82 -17.26
C ILE A 109 6.08 3.35 -17.21
N ARG A 110 5.33 3.99 -18.12
CA ARG A 110 5.22 5.45 -18.24
C ARG A 110 3.76 5.85 -18.51
N HIS A 111 2.85 5.45 -17.63
CA HIS A 111 1.46 5.88 -17.74
C HIS A 111 1.37 7.34 -17.31
N ALA A 112 0.87 8.18 -18.22
CA ALA A 112 0.81 9.62 -18.03
C ALA A 112 -0.01 10.01 -16.78
N LEU A 113 0.28 11.19 -16.25
CA LEU A 113 -0.61 11.83 -15.29
C LEU A 113 -1.88 12.27 -16.01
N GLU A 114 -3.01 11.70 -15.60
CA GLU A 114 -4.34 12.02 -16.08
C GLU A 114 -4.96 13.09 -15.17
N ASP A 115 -5.51 14.15 -15.78
CA ASP A 115 -6.30 15.15 -15.06
C ASP A 115 -7.70 14.56 -14.78
N VAL A 116 -8.01 14.41 -13.50
CA VAL A 116 -9.30 13.90 -13.00
C VAL A 116 -10.05 14.95 -12.19
N SER A 117 -9.82 16.23 -12.50
CA SER A 117 -10.47 17.33 -11.81
C SER A 117 -11.98 17.34 -12.08
N ASP A 118 -12.78 17.09 -11.04
CA ASP A 118 -14.24 17.21 -11.11
C ASP A 118 -14.74 18.65 -11.05
N SER A 119 -13.86 19.64 -10.87
CA SER A 119 -14.24 21.06 -10.79
C SER A 119 -13.10 22.00 -11.22
N PRO A 120 -13.41 23.11 -11.93
CA PRO A 120 -12.42 24.13 -12.28
C PRO A 120 -11.70 24.68 -11.04
N GLY A 121 -10.36 24.65 -11.06
CA GLY A 121 -9.53 25.17 -9.97
C GLY A 121 -9.10 24.15 -8.90
N LYS A 122 -9.58 22.90 -8.97
CA LYS A 122 -9.07 21.77 -8.16
C LYS A 122 -8.35 20.76 -9.05
N SER A 123 -7.12 21.10 -9.47
CA SER A 123 -6.30 20.17 -10.26
C SER A 123 -5.97 18.92 -9.47
N GLN A 124 -6.56 17.80 -9.84
CA GLN A 124 -6.24 16.47 -9.32
C GLN A 124 -5.66 15.62 -10.45
N PHE A 125 -4.48 15.08 -10.22
CA PHE A 125 -3.83 14.20 -11.17
C PHE A 125 -3.66 12.81 -10.59
N GLN A 126 -3.88 11.80 -11.42
CA GLN A 126 -3.65 10.40 -11.08
C GLN A 126 -2.74 9.74 -12.12
N SER A 127 -1.99 8.73 -11.73
CA SER A 127 -1.38 7.78 -12.64
C SER A 127 -1.54 6.41 -12.03
N ARG A 128 -1.77 5.38 -12.86
CA ARG A 128 -1.75 3.98 -12.42
C ARG A 128 -0.31 3.47 -12.26
N GLY A 129 0.66 4.11 -12.88
CA GLY A 129 2.05 3.69 -12.81
C GLY A 129 2.97 4.53 -13.66
N HIS A 130 3.98 5.12 -13.04
CA HIS A 130 4.96 5.95 -13.70
C HIS A 130 6.36 5.70 -13.15
N ILE A 131 7.31 5.51 -14.06
CA ILE A 131 8.74 5.47 -13.77
C ILE A 131 9.39 6.56 -14.61
N GLY A 132 9.89 7.60 -13.96
CA GLY A 132 10.52 8.74 -14.62
C GLY A 132 11.54 9.46 -13.76
N ALA A 133 12.35 10.33 -14.37
CA ALA A 133 13.42 11.07 -13.69
C ALA A 133 12.94 11.96 -12.54
N GLU A 134 11.68 12.40 -12.61
CA GLU A 134 10.96 13.18 -11.60
C GLU A 134 10.54 12.35 -10.37
N GLY A 135 10.39 11.04 -10.53
CA GLY A 135 9.99 10.10 -9.48
C GLY A 135 9.36 8.80 -10.01
N VAL A 136 9.20 7.84 -9.11
CA VAL A 136 8.50 6.58 -9.36
C VAL A 136 7.25 6.51 -8.49
N PHE A 137 6.14 6.11 -9.09
CA PHE A 137 4.91 5.71 -8.41
C PHE A 137 4.34 4.48 -9.12
N LEU A 138 4.05 3.41 -8.38
CA LEU A 138 3.41 2.21 -8.89
C LEU A 138 2.36 1.74 -7.88
N ASP A 139 1.13 1.54 -8.34
CA ASP A 139 0.05 0.90 -7.59
C ASP A 139 -0.34 -0.44 -8.22
N GLY A 140 -1.27 -1.18 -7.62
CA GLY A 140 -1.77 -2.45 -8.14
C GLY A 140 -2.49 -2.33 -9.49
N GLY A 141 -3.01 -1.14 -9.82
CA GLY A 141 -3.63 -0.80 -11.10
C GLY A 141 -2.64 -0.82 -12.28
N ALA A 142 -1.37 -0.48 -12.04
CA ALA A 142 -0.30 -0.65 -13.03
C ALA A 142 -0.07 -2.11 -13.45
N ARG A 143 -0.48 -3.09 -12.60
CA ARG A 143 -0.09 -4.50 -12.74
C ARG A 143 1.42 -4.67 -12.93
N TRP A 144 2.19 -3.93 -12.12
CA TRP A 144 3.66 -3.97 -12.18
C TRP A 144 4.25 -5.24 -11.57
N TYR A 145 3.43 -6.05 -10.89
CA TYR A 145 3.74 -7.39 -10.40
C TYR A 145 2.65 -8.38 -10.84
N PRO A 146 2.95 -9.70 -10.89
CA PRO A 146 2.01 -10.74 -11.28
C PRO A 146 0.76 -10.76 -10.39
N ARG A 147 -0.42 -10.64 -10.99
CA ARG A 147 -1.71 -10.80 -10.30
C ARG A 147 -2.51 -11.98 -10.83
N MET A 148 -3.05 -12.81 -9.95
CA MET A 148 -3.84 -14.01 -10.28
C MET A 148 -5.36 -13.80 -10.18
N GLY A 149 -5.80 -12.61 -9.77
CA GLY A 149 -7.20 -12.28 -9.50
C GLY A 149 -7.32 -11.18 -8.46
N ASP A 150 -8.37 -11.22 -7.64
CA ASP A 150 -8.65 -10.27 -6.55
C ASP A 150 -8.16 -10.77 -5.17
N GLU A 151 -7.17 -11.67 -5.18
CA GLU A 151 -6.49 -12.11 -3.95
C GLU A 151 -5.93 -10.94 -3.14
N ARG A 152 -5.78 -11.18 -1.84
CA ARG A 152 -4.90 -10.33 -1.02
C ARG A 152 -3.45 -10.78 -1.19
N VAL A 153 -2.54 -9.89 -0.87
CA VAL A 153 -1.10 -10.13 -0.97
C VAL A 153 -0.39 -9.80 0.33
N THR A 154 0.59 -10.62 0.68
CA THR A 154 1.67 -10.26 1.61
C THR A 154 2.96 -10.21 0.81
N PHE A 155 3.98 -9.50 1.29
CA PHE A 155 5.19 -9.37 0.50
C PHE A 155 6.47 -9.12 1.29
N ASP A 156 7.57 -9.61 0.70
CA ASP A 156 8.93 -9.11 0.87
C ASP A 156 9.31 -8.36 -0.41
N LEU A 157 9.60 -7.07 -0.35
CA LEU A 157 10.00 -6.26 -1.50
C LEU A 157 11.42 -5.71 -1.27
N ASN A 158 12.35 -6.10 -2.14
CA ASN A 158 13.71 -5.58 -2.19
C ASN A 158 13.88 -4.78 -3.48
N VAL A 159 14.31 -3.53 -3.36
CA VAL A 159 14.44 -2.59 -4.48
C VAL A 159 15.90 -2.20 -4.67
N ASP A 160 16.37 -2.24 -5.91
CA ASP A 160 17.63 -1.66 -6.38
C ASP A 160 17.31 -0.34 -7.12
N PRO A 161 17.22 0.79 -6.39
CA PRO A 161 17.03 2.10 -7.01
C PRO A 161 18.39 2.70 -7.43
N PRO A 162 18.41 3.74 -8.29
CA PRO A 162 19.65 4.44 -8.60
C PRO A 162 20.32 5.04 -7.36
N ALA A 163 21.63 5.28 -7.44
CA ALA A 163 22.36 5.93 -6.35
C ALA A 163 21.70 7.26 -5.93
N GLY A 164 21.54 7.44 -4.62
CA GLY A 164 20.91 8.63 -4.02
C GLY A 164 19.37 8.61 -4.04
N TRP A 165 18.74 7.57 -4.59
CA TRP A 165 17.30 7.36 -4.46
C TRP A 165 16.98 6.44 -3.29
N LEU A 166 15.82 6.65 -2.68
CA LEU A 166 15.22 5.74 -1.71
C LEU A 166 13.88 5.24 -2.26
N ALA A 167 13.52 4.01 -1.91
CA ALA A 167 12.24 3.41 -2.24
C ALA A 167 11.38 3.24 -0.98
N VAL A 168 10.08 3.47 -1.10
CA VAL A 168 9.09 3.38 -0.02
C VAL A 168 7.93 2.48 -0.47
N SER A 169 7.52 1.59 0.42
CA SER A 169 6.37 0.71 0.26
C SER A 169 5.64 0.54 1.60
N GLN A 170 4.67 -0.36 1.66
CA GLN A 170 3.99 -0.69 2.90
C GLN A 170 4.87 -1.54 3.83
N GLY A 171 4.58 -1.45 5.14
CA GLY A 171 5.10 -2.38 6.14
C GLY A 171 6.47 -2.01 6.73
N GLU A 172 7.13 -3.00 7.30
CA GLU A 172 8.37 -2.86 8.06
C GLU A 172 9.58 -2.68 7.12
N PRO A 173 10.44 -1.66 7.34
CA PRO A 173 11.69 -1.54 6.59
C PRO A 173 12.68 -2.64 7.01
N PHE A 174 13.31 -3.31 6.03
CA PHE A 174 14.39 -4.26 6.28
C PHE A 174 15.62 -4.03 5.37
N GLY A 175 16.73 -4.70 5.69
CA GLY A 175 18.02 -4.56 5.00
C GLY A 175 18.89 -3.44 5.55
N GLU A 176 20.16 -3.39 5.13
CA GLU A 176 21.09 -2.36 5.59
C GLU A 176 20.60 -0.96 5.20
N GLY A 177 20.54 -0.06 6.18
CA GLY A 177 20.00 1.29 6.00
C GLY A 177 18.47 1.36 5.84
N GLY A 178 17.74 0.24 5.71
CA GLY A 178 16.28 0.16 5.70
C GLY A 178 15.58 1.09 4.69
N ALA A 179 16.23 1.43 3.59
CA ALA A 179 15.75 2.47 2.65
C ALA A 179 15.36 1.92 1.26
N SER A 180 15.35 0.59 1.14
CA SER A 180 15.10 -0.13 -0.11
C SER A 180 14.46 -1.51 0.07
N GLY A 181 14.23 -1.96 1.31
CA GLY A 181 13.60 -3.26 1.62
C GLY A 181 12.36 -3.08 2.48
N TRP A 182 11.26 -3.75 2.14
CA TRP A 182 9.94 -3.59 2.76
C TRP A 182 9.20 -4.91 2.94
N ARG A 183 8.72 -5.19 4.16
CA ARG A 183 7.99 -6.41 4.49
C ARG A 183 6.62 -6.08 5.03
N GLU A 184 5.58 -6.66 4.42
CA GLU A 184 4.22 -6.62 4.94
C GLU A 184 3.66 -8.03 5.08
N THR A 185 3.30 -8.39 6.32
CA THR A 185 2.82 -9.72 6.69
C THR A 185 1.31 -9.79 6.84
N HIS A 186 0.61 -8.66 6.89
CA HIS A 186 -0.84 -8.59 6.89
C HIS A 186 -1.36 -8.54 5.44
N PRO A 187 -2.48 -9.20 5.12
CA PRO A 187 -3.05 -9.19 3.78
C PRO A 187 -3.36 -7.76 3.27
N GLN A 188 -2.75 -7.39 2.15
CA GLN A 188 -2.92 -6.11 1.44
C GLN A 188 -3.77 -6.28 0.18
N GLN A 189 -4.47 -5.23 -0.25
CA GLN A 189 -5.16 -5.22 -1.56
C GLN A 189 -4.19 -5.11 -2.74
N GLU A 190 -3.04 -4.47 -2.53
CA GLU A 190 -2.04 -4.23 -3.55
C GLU A 190 -0.66 -3.95 -2.95
N ILE A 191 0.37 -3.86 -3.80
CA ILE A 191 1.73 -3.46 -3.42
C ILE A 191 2.02 -2.10 -4.06
N TYR A 192 2.33 -1.11 -3.23
CA TYR A 192 2.76 0.21 -3.67
C TYR A 192 4.28 0.28 -3.75
N LEU A 193 4.80 0.97 -4.76
CA LEU A 193 6.22 1.32 -4.83
C LEU A 193 6.36 2.78 -5.22
N VAL A 194 6.89 3.58 -4.29
CA VAL A 194 7.25 4.98 -4.51
C VAL A 194 8.76 5.11 -4.41
N ALA A 195 9.41 5.82 -5.33
CA ALA A 195 10.85 6.08 -5.19
C ALA A 195 11.22 7.48 -5.69
N ASN A 196 12.16 8.12 -5.00
CA ASN A 196 12.70 9.42 -5.38
C ASN A 196 14.04 9.69 -4.67
N ARG A 197 14.66 10.82 -4.97
CA ARG A 197 15.83 11.37 -4.26
C ARG A 197 15.38 11.96 -2.91
N PHE A 198 15.04 11.08 -1.97
CA PHE A 198 14.49 11.49 -0.69
C PHE A 198 15.55 11.78 0.37
N HIS A 199 15.29 12.80 1.17
CA HIS A 199 15.85 13.02 2.49
C HIS A 199 14.91 12.37 3.51
N ARG A 200 15.42 11.37 4.24
CA ARG A 200 14.63 10.58 5.20
C ARG A 200 14.88 11.05 6.63
N TYR A 201 13.79 11.27 7.37
CA TYR A 201 13.77 11.59 8.79
C TYR A 201 12.96 10.53 9.54
N ARG A 202 13.36 10.19 10.76
CA ARG A 202 12.78 9.07 11.51
C ARG A 202 12.67 9.36 13.00
N GLN A 203 11.60 8.86 13.61
CA GLN A 203 11.37 8.91 15.05
C GLN A 203 10.72 7.62 15.49
N LYS A 204 11.28 6.96 16.51
CA LYS A 204 10.60 5.83 17.16
C LYS A 204 9.48 6.38 18.05
N THR A 205 8.29 5.82 17.91
CA THR A 205 7.15 6.11 18.79
C THR A 205 6.73 4.82 19.52
N PRO A 206 5.91 4.90 20.59
CA PRO A 206 5.40 3.70 21.26
C PRO A 206 4.59 2.78 20.34
N GLU A 207 3.86 3.33 19.37
CA GLU A 207 2.93 2.60 18.51
C GLU A 207 3.60 2.05 17.24
N ALA A 208 4.47 2.83 16.61
CA ALA A 208 5.13 2.46 15.35
C ALA A 208 6.39 3.30 15.06
N LEU A 209 7.12 2.96 14.00
CA LEU A 209 8.13 3.86 13.44
C LEU A 209 7.45 5.02 12.68
N ALA A 210 7.71 6.26 13.07
CA ALA A 210 7.32 7.44 12.30
C ALA A 210 8.44 7.81 11.33
N GLU A 211 8.08 8.04 10.05
CA GLU A 211 9.04 8.45 9.02
C GLU A 211 8.52 9.64 8.20
N VAL A 212 9.44 10.44 7.67
CA VAL A 212 9.16 11.50 6.70
C VAL A 212 10.17 11.44 5.57
N TYR A 213 9.69 11.41 4.34
CA TYR A 213 10.49 11.40 3.11
C TYR A 213 10.22 12.68 2.32
N LEU A 214 11.23 13.57 2.25
CA LEU A 214 11.13 14.84 1.53
C LEU A 214 12.07 14.85 0.32
N ARG A 215 11.66 15.44 -0.80
CA ARG A 215 12.48 15.60 -2.01
C ARG A 215 13.55 16.69 -1.84
N HIS A 216 13.34 17.61 -0.91
CA HIS A 216 14.30 18.62 -0.49
C HIS A 216 14.43 18.61 1.04
N PRO A 217 15.63 18.85 1.59
CA PRO A 217 15.82 18.78 3.02
C PRO A 217 15.09 19.95 3.71
N ASP A 218 14.25 19.63 4.69
CA ASP A 218 13.56 20.58 5.54
C ASP A 218 13.30 19.92 6.91
N GLU A 219 14.22 20.14 7.85
CA GLU A 219 14.13 19.49 9.15
C GLU A 219 12.96 19.99 10.00
N ALA A 220 12.57 21.26 9.82
CA ALA A 220 11.47 21.84 10.59
C ALA A 220 10.15 21.23 10.14
N LEU A 221 9.95 21.11 8.83
CA LEU A 221 8.78 20.43 8.26
C LEU A 221 8.75 18.96 8.68
N ALA A 222 9.88 18.26 8.58
CA ALA A 222 9.97 16.86 8.99
C ALA A 222 9.64 16.67 10.47
N ARG A 223 10.18 17.49 11.38
CA ARG A 223 9.86 17.46 12.81
C ARG A 223 8.38 17.65 13.07
N ASN A 224 7.74 18.62 12.42
CA ASN A 224 6.29 18.85 12.58
C ASN A 224 5.46 17.61 12.24
N TYR A 225 5.82 16.90 11.16
CA TYR A 225 5.12 15.69 10.76
C TYR A 225 5.44 14.47 11.62
N LEU A 226 6.68 14.33 12.11
CA LEU A 226 7.03 13.27 13.07
C LEU A 226 6.26 13.45 14.38
N ASP A 227 6.21 14.67 14.92
CA ASP A 227 5.46 15.01 16.13
C ASP A 227 3.94 14.81 15.94
N ALA A 228 3.41 15.19 14.77
CA ALA A 228 2.02 14.94 14.43
C ALA A 228 1.71 13.44 14.34
N THR A 229 2.59 12.67 13.70
CA THR A 229 2.43 11.21 13.56
C THR A 229 2.37 10.56 14.93
N GLN A 230 3.34 10.84 15.82
CA GLN A 230 3.30 10.31 17.19
C GLN A 230 1.99 10.67 17.89
N ARG A 231 1.60 11.95 17.86
CA ARG A 231 0.38 12.42 18.54
C ARG A 231 -0.88 11.69 18.06
N TYR A 232 -1.04 11.53 16.74
CA TYR A 232 -2.23 10.92 16.17
C TYR A 232 -2.22 9.40 16.29
N LEU A 233 -1.06 8.74 16.18
CA LEU A 233 -0.95 7.32 16.46
C LEU A 233 -1.33 7.01 17.91
N SER A 234 -0.80 7.74 18.90
CA SER A 234 -1.19 7.55 20.30
C SER A 234 -2.69 7.81 20.52
N LEU A 235 -3.22 8.91 19.97
CA LEU A 235 -4.63 9.25 20.09
C LEU A 235 -5.56 8.16 19.56
N TYR A 236 -5.33 7.71 18.32
CA TYR A 236 -6.20 6.74 17.68
C TYR A 236 -5.99 5.33 18.23
N SER A 237 -4.77 5.01 18.68
CA SER A 237 -4.51 3.73 19.35
C SER A 237 -5.26 3.62 20.68
N GLU A 238 -5.35 4.71 21.46
CA GLU A 238 -6.15 4.77 22.68
C GLU A 238 -7.65 4.65 22.40
N LEU A 239 -8.13 5.30 21.33
CA LEU A 239 -9.56 5.36 21.02
C LEU A 239 -10.10 4.08 20.37
N ILE A 240 -9.32 3.45 19.49
CA ILE A 240 -9.79 2.39 18.59
C ILE A 240 -9.15 1.04 18.95
N GLY A 241 -7.85 1.04 19.25
CA GLY A 241 -7.04 -0.14 19.48
C GLY A 241 -5.70 -0.06 18.77
N PRO A 242 -4.79 -1.04 18.99
CA PRO A 242 -3.41 -0.99 18.50
C PRO A 242 -3.30 -0.64 17.02
N TYR A 243 -2.31 0.19 16.67
CA TYR A 243 -2.01 0.52 15.28
C TYR A 243 -1.57 -0.73 14.49
N PRO A 244 -2.12 -0.99 13.28
CA PRO A 244 -1.95 -2.29 12.62
C PRO A 244 -0.66 -2.45 11.79
N TYR A 245 0.17 -1.42 11.63
CA TYR A 245 1.38 -1.48 10.81
C TYR A 245 2.66 -1.18 11.61
N ALA A 246 3.80 -1.64 11.09
CA ALA A 246 5.11 -1.41 11.72
C ALA A 246 5.58 0.06 11.62
N LYS A 247 5.08 0.81 10.62
CA LYS A 247 5.40 2.23 10.43
C LYS A 247 4.19 3.03 10.00
N PHE A 248 4.26 4.35 10.19
CA PHE A 248 3.52 5.33 9.40
C PHE A 248 4.49 6.35 8.81
N ALA A 249 4.38 6.64 7.51
CA ALA A 249 5.24 7.61 6.84
C ALA A 249 4.47 8.72 6.14
N LEU A 250 4.98 9.96 6.21
CA LEU A 250 4.69 10.97 5.20
C LEU A 250 5.68 10.82 4.05
N VAL A 251 5.19 10.73 2.82
CA VAL A 251 6.01 10.70 1.61
C VAL A 251 5.64 11.89 0.71
N GLU A 252 6.62 12.75 0.41
CA GLU A 252 6.44 13.86 -0.55
C GLU A 252 6.40 13.31 -1.98
N ASN A 253 5.32 13.59 -2.69
CA ASN A 253 5.16 13.18 -4.07
C ASN A 253 5.82 14.15 -5.06
N PHE A 254 5.95 13.75 -6.32
CA PHE A 254 6.44 14.61 -7.40
C PHE A 254 5.35 15.39 -8.14
N TRP A 255 4.08 15.10 -7.87
CA TRP A 255 2.92 15.89 -8.29
C TRP A 255 1.98 16.15 -7.10
N GLU A 256 0.97 16.99 -7.27
CA GLU A 256 0.02 17.28 -6.18
C GLU A 256 -0.94 16.11 -5.93
N THR A 257 -0.90 15.55 -4.71
CA THR A 257 -1.74 14.43 -4.28
C THR A 257 -2.20 14.55 -2.83
N GLY A 258 -3.21 13.76 -2.49
CA GLY A 258 -3.68 13.50 -1.12
C GLY A 258 -4.10 12.05 -0.99
N TYR A 259 -3.16 11.11 -1.02
CA TYR A 259 -3.47 9.67 -0.99
C TYR A 259 -3.16 9.04 0.37
N GLY A 260 -4.11 8.27 0.90
CA GLY A 260 -3.99 7.48 2.12
C GLY A 260 -3.68 6.01 1.82
N MET A 261 -2.40 5.63 1.90
CA MET A 261 -1.96 4.26 1.66
C MET A 261 -1.87 3.46 2.97
N PRO A 262 -1.84 2.11 2.93
CA PRO A 262 -1.53 1.33 4.11
C PRO A 262 -0.11 1.65 4.59
N SER A 263 0.04 2.07 5.85
CA SER A 263 1.31 2.46 6.51
C SER A 263 2.01 3.73 6.00
N PHE A 264 1.42 4.51 5.10
CA PHE A 264 1.96 5.82 4.70
C PHE A 264 0.93 6.69 3.98
N THR A 265 1.18 7.99 3.89
CA THR A 265 0.43 8.90 3.00
C THR A 265 1.35 9.53 1.98
N LEU A 266 0.86 9.69 0.75
CA LEU A 266 1.59 10.27 -0.37
C LEU A 266 0.97 11.63 -0.71
N LEU A 267 1.64 12.69 -0.29
CA LEU A 267 1.12 14.06 -0.36
C LEU A 267 1.91 14.95 -1.31
N GLY A 268 1.20 15.87 -1.95
CA GLY A 268 1.78 16.81 -2.91
C GLY A 268 2.78 17.79 -2.30
N PRO A 269 3.75 18.28 -3.08
CA PRO A 269 4.79 19.18 -2.58
C PRO A 269 4.20 20.49 -2.05
N ARG A 270 3.15 21.07 -2.65
CA ARG A 270 2.51 22.26 -2.05
C ARG A 270 1.69 21.89 -0.84
N VAL A 271 0.93 20.79 -0.91
CA VAL A 271 0.02 20.33 0.16
C VAL A 271 0.76 20.16 1.49
N ILE A 272 1.93 19.49 1.50
CA ILE A 272 2.66 19.25 2.76
C ILE A 272 3.14 20.53 3.45
N ARG A 273 3.21 21.66 2.74
CA ARG A 273 3.68 22.94 3.27
C ARG A 273 2.54 23.84 3.76
N LEU A 274 1.29 23.41 3.60
CA LEU A 274 0.13 24.13 4.11
C LEU A 274 -0.02 23.86 5.62
N PRO A 275 0.03 24.89 6.47
CA PRO A 275 0.12 24.70 7.93
C PRO A 275 -1.10 23.99 8.53
N PHE A 276 -2.27 24.08 7.87
CA PHE A 276 -3.50 23.46 8.35
C PHE A 276 -3.59 21.96 8.05
N ILE A 277 -2.81 21.42 7.10
CA ILE A 277 -2.93 20.00 6.67
C ILE A 277 -2.63 19.04 7.81
N ILE A 278 -1.64 19.36 8.65
CA ILE A 278 -1.31 18.61 9.87
C ILE A 278 -2.51 18.49 10.83
N HIS A 279 -3.51 19.35 10.69
CA HIS A 279 -4.66 19.44 11.57
C HIS A 279 -5.99 19.05 10.92
N THR A 280 -5.99 18.73 9.63
CA THR A 280 -7.19 18.37 8.84
C THR A 280 -6.96 17.05 8.11
N ALA A 281 -6.34 17.07 6.93
CA ALA A 281 -6.18 15.89 6.09
C ALA A 281 -5.19 14.87 6.70
N TYR A 282 -4.10 15.32 7.32
CA TYR A 282 -3.11 14.38 7.86
C TYR A 282 -3.64 13.37 8.90
N PRO A 283 -4.41 13.79 9.94
CA PRO A 283 -5.03 12.83 10.84
C PRO A 283 -6.08 11.94 10.17
N HIS A 284 -6.75 12.43 9.12
CA HIS A 284 -7.68 11.64 8.30
C HIS A 284 -6.96 10.49 7.59
N GLU A 285 -5.82 10.76 6.93
CA GLU A 285 -5.02 9.73 6.28
C GLU A 285 -4.46 8.70 7.27
N ILE A 286 -4.11 9.13 8.49
CA ILE A 286 -3.70 8.21 9.55
C ILE A 286 -4.86 7.27 9.93
N LEU A 287 -6.08 7.79 10.08
CA LEU A 287 -7.25 6.97 10.44
C LEU A 287 -7.59 5.89 9.42
N HIS A 288 -7.29 6.12 8.13
CA HIS A 288 -7.49 5.10 7.10
C HIS A 288 -6.72 3.80 7.36
N ASN A 289 -5.68 3.84 8.20
CA ASN A 289 -4.92 2.65 8.58
C ASN A 289 -5.74 1.70 9.45
N TRP A 290 -6.73 2.18 10.20
CA TRP A 290 -7.72 1.32 10.86
C TRP A 290 -8.91 1.03 9.92
N PHE A 291 -9.44 2.04 9.25
CA PHE A 291 -10.64 1.94 8.41
C PHE A 291 -10.33 2.15 6.93
N GLY A 292 -10.44 1.10 6.12
CA GLY A 292 -10.10 1.13 4.70
C GLY A 292 -8.85 0.32 4.39
N ASN A 293 -7.76 0.52 5.16
CA ASN A 293 -6.52 -0.22 4.99
C ASN A 293 -6.34 -1.36 6.02
N GLY A 294 -6.91 -1.22 7.23
CA GLY A 294 -6.91 -2.29 8.25
C GLY A 294 -8.16 -3.17 8.16
N VAL A 295 -9.34 -2.55 8.29
CA VAL A 295 -10.64 -3.18 8.01
C VAL A 295 -11.09 -2.72 6.62
N TYR A 296 -11.02 -3.62 5.65
CA TYR A 296 -11.34 -3.32 4.26
C TYR A 296 -12.83 -3.07 4.02
N VAL A 297 -13.12 -2.17 3.08
CA VAL A 297 -14.47 -1.81 2.66
C VAL A 297 -14.88 -2.66 1.47
N ASP A 298 -16.11 -3.20 1.51
CA ASP A 298 -16.80 -3.63 0.31
C ASP A 298 -17.52 -2.42 -0.30
N TYR A 299 -16.89 -1.79 -1.29
CA TYR A 299 -17.40 -0.58 -1.94
C TYR A 299 -18.73 -0.79 -2.67
N SER A 300 -19.11 -2.04 -2.97
CA SER A 300 -20.44 -2.33 -3.53
C SER A 300 -21.57 -2.07 -2.53
N GLN A 301 -21.25 -2.03 -1.24
CA GLN A 301 -22.18 -1.78 -0.13
C GLN A 301 -22.03 -0.38 0.49
N GLY A 302 -21.24 0.49 -0.13
CA GLY A 302 -21.01 1.87 0.31
C GLY A 302 -19.64 2.10 0.94
N ASN A 303 -19.38 3.35 1.32
CA ASN A 303 -18.07 3.78 1.84
C ASN A 303 -18.17 4.30 3.28
N TRP A 304 -18.44 3.37 4.22
CA TRP A 304 -18.56 3.71 5.64
C TRP A 304 -17.23 4.17 6.25
N SER A 305 -16.09 3.76 5.68
CA SER A 305 -14.76 4.12 6.21
C SER A 305 -14.53 5.63 6.16
N GLU A 306 -14.88 6.29 5.05
CA GLU A 306 -14.79 7.74 4.90
C GLU A 306 -15.66 8.49 5.91
N GLY A 307 -16.85 7.96 6.21
CA GLY A 307 -17.73 8.54 7.21
C GLY A 307 -17.10 8.52 8.61
N LEU A 308 -16.49 7.39 9.00
CA LEU A 308 -15.81 7.26 10.28
C LEU A 308 -14.52 8.08 10.34
N THR A 309 -13.70 8.06 9.29
CA THR A 309 -12.46 8.82 9.23
C THR A 309 -12.76 10.32 9.31
N SER A 310 -13.73 10.82 8.54
CA SER A 310 -14.17 12.22 8.59
C SER A 310 -14.72 12.62 9.96
N TYR A 311 -15.55 11.77 10.58
CA TYR A 311 -16.07 12.07 11.92
C TYR A 311 -14.93 12.20 12.95
N LEU A 312 -13.99 11.27 12.95
CA LEU A 312 -12.91 11.19 13.93
C LEU A 312 -11.78 12.20 13.67
N SER A 313 -11.50 12.55 12.40
CA SER A 313 -10.49 13.54 12.03
C SER A 313 -11.01 14.97 12.14
N ASP A 314 -12.27 15.22 11.73
CA ASP A 314 -12.75 16.58 11.55
C ASP A 314 -13.63 17.02 12.71
N HIS A 315 -14.65 16.22 13.04
CA HIS A 315 -15.63 16.61 14.06
C HIS A 315 -15.04 16.47 15.47
N LEU A 316 -14.51 15.28 15.81
CA LEU A 316 -13.94 15.03 17.13
C LEU A 316 -12.75 15.96 17.43
N LEU A 317 -11.85 16.18 16.47
CA LEU A 317 -10.71 17.07 16.69
C LEU A 317 -11.12 18.55 16.79
N ARG A 318 -12.23 18.95 16.17
CA ARG A 318 -12.79 20.30 16.37
C ARG A 318 -13.43 20.44 17.73
N GLU A 319 -14.19 19.45 18.18
CA GLU A 319 -14.78 19.41 19.52
C GLU A 319 -13.70 19.51 20.61
N ARG A 320 -12.65 18.69 20.54
CA ARG A 320 -11.51 18.73 21.46
C ARG A 320 -10.76 20.07 21.46
N ARG A 321 -10.90 20.87 20.40
CA ARG A 321 -10.33 22.23 20.28
C ARG A 321 -11.30 23.34 20.70
N GLY A 322 -12.44 22.99 21.29
CA GLY A 322 -13.48 23.94 21.69
C GLY A 322 -14.19 24.59 20.50
N LYS A 323 -14.12 23.97 19.32
CA LYS A 323 -14.73 24.41 18.05
C LYS A 323 -15.76 23.41 17.52
N GLY A 324 -16.24 22.52 18.39
CA GLY A 324 -17.41 21.67 18.12
C GLY A 324 -18.67 22.54 18.03
N ALA A 325 -19.65 22.08 17.26
CA ALA A 325 -20.95 22.74 17.15
C ALA A 325 -21.71 22.69 18.48
#